data_AF-A0A6I9WBA6-F1
#
_entry.id   AF-A0A6I9WBA6-F1
#
_cell.length_a   1.000
_cell.length_b   1.000
_cell.length_c   1.000
_cell.angle_alpha   90.00
_cell.angle_beta   90.00
_cell.angle_gamma   90.00
#
_symmetry.space_group_name_H-M   'P 1'
#
loop_
_entity.id
_entity.type
_entity.pdbx_description
1 polymer ?
#
loop_
_entity_poly.entity_id
_entity_poly.type
_entity_poly.pdbx_seq_one_letter_code
_entity_poly.pdbx_strand_id
1 'polypeptide(L)' 'MVASGSLDTTIIIWSVTNPAKHTIIKNAHPQSQITRLIWLDEETLISVGQDCNTKIWRIEKI' A
#
# COMPACT_ATOMS: atom_id res chain seq x y z
N MET A 1 0.85 10.57 -5.22
CA MET A 1 1.60 9.67 -4.31
C MET A 1 1.96 8.41 -5.06
N VAL A 2 2.99 7.70 -4.65
CA VAL A 2 3.36 6.40 -5.24
C VAL A 2 3.19 5.33 -4.17
N ALA A 3 2.64 4.17 -4.54
CA ALA A 3 2.52 3.03 -3.63
C ALA A 3 3.34 1.86 -4.16
N SER A 4 4.06 1.18 -3.27
CA SER A 4 4.79 -0.05 -3.57
C SER A 4 4.36 -1.16 -2.60
N GLY A 5 4.15 -2.36 -3.12
CA GLY A 5 3.85 -3.57 -2.34
C GLY A 5 4.90 -4.64 -2.62
N SER A 6 5.19 -5.46 -1.61
CA SER A 6 6.32 -6.40 -1.63
C SER A 6 5.92 -7.81 -1.16
N LEU A 7 6.82 -8.78 -1.42
CA LEU A 7 6.77 -10.14 -0.87
C LEU A 7 6.87 -10.15 0.66
N ASP A 8 7.47 -9.12 1.25
CA ASP A 8 7.57 -8.94 2.71
C ASP A 8 6.23 -8.58 3.39
N THR A 9 5.11 -8.62 2.66
CA THR A 9 3.74 -8.32 3.13
C THR A 9 3.47 -6.86 3.49
N THR A 10 4.38 -5.95 3.13
CA THR A 10 4.33 -4.52 3.46
C THR A 10 3.88 -3.68 2.26
N ILE A 11 3.11 -2.64 2.53
CA ILE A 11 2.83 -1.56 1.58
C ILE A 11 3.57 -0.31 2.07
N ILE A 12 4.28 0.36 1.16
CA ILE A 12 4.91 1.65 1.43
C ILE A 12 4.30 2.70 0.51
N ILE A 13 3.94 3.83 1.10
CA ILE A 13 3.39 4.98 0.41
C ILE A 13 4.43 6.09 0.42
N TRP A 14 4.78 6.57 -0.76
CA TRP A 14 5.84 7.55 -0.98
C TRP A 14 5.25 8.90 -1.40
N SER A 15 5.77 9.97 -0.81
CA SER A 15 5.52 11.33 -1.27
C SER A 15 6.50 11.70 -2.39
N VAL A 16 5.98 12.07 -3.55
CA VAL A 16 6.80 12.45 -4.72
C VAL A 16 7.37 13.86 -4.56
N THR A 17 6.63 14.74 -3.89
CA THR A 17 7.04 16.12 -3.61
C THR A 17 8.05 16.18 -2.46
N ASN A 18 7.98 15.25 -1.51
CA ASN A 18 8.93 15.14 -0.40
C ASN A 18 9.42 13.69 -0.21
N PRO A 19 10.49 13.27 -0.92
CA PRO A 19 10.97 11.89 -0.91
C PRO A 19 11.36 11.34 0.47
N ALA A 20 11.65 12.20 1.44
CA ALA A 20 11.94 11.78 2.81
C ALA A 20 10.69 11.28 3.56
N LYS A 21 9.49 11.73 3.16
CA LYS A 21 8.23 11.35 3.79
C LYS A 21 7.64 10.11 3.12
N HIS A 22 7.43 9.08 3.94
CA HIS A 22 6.75 7.87 3.52
C HIS A 22 5.99 7.24 4.70
N THR A 23 4.90 6.56 4.38
CA THR A 23 4.08 5.81 5.34
C THR A 23 4.27 4.32 5.08
N ILE A 24 4.49 3.55 6.15
CA ILE A 24 4.71 2.10 6.06
C ILE A 24 3.53 1.39 6.70
N ILE A 25 2.83 0.57 5.91
CA ILE A 25 1.74 -0.31 6.37
C ILE A 25 2.30 -1.72 6.46
N LYS A 26 2.73 -2.10 7.65
CA LYS A 26 3.25 -3.45 7.94
C LYS A 26 2.12 -4.47 8.01
N ASN A 27 2.42 -5.72 7.65
CA ASN A 27 1.47 -6.83 7.71
C ASN A 27 0.15 -6.52 6.99
N ALA A 28 0.23 -5.86 5.82
CA ALA A 28 -0.95 -5.52 5.04
C ALA A 28 -1.68 -6.79 4.57
N HIS A 29 -0.93 -7.82 4.15
CA HIS A 29 -1.43 -9.16 3.82
C HIS A 29 -0.58 -10.22 4.56
N PRO A 30 -0.89 -10.54 5.83
CA PRO A 30 -0.05 -11.43 6.65
C PRO A 30 0.22 -12.77 5.95
N GLN A 31 1.48 -13.19 5.95
CA GLN A 31 1.95 -14.44 5.30
C GLN A 31 1.67 -14.54 3.79
N SER A 32 1.37 -13.43 3.12
CA SER A 32 1.03 -13.41 1.70
C SER A 32 1.67 -12.23 0.99
N GLN A 33 2.25 -12.49 -0.18
CA GLN A 33 2.71 -11.42 -1.04
C GLN A 33 1.56 -10.54 -1.54
N ILE A 34 1.85 -9.26 -1.70
CA ILE A 34 0.98 -8.32 -2.39
C ILE A 34 1.20 -8.49 -3.88
N THR A 35 0.14 -8.79 -4.62
CA THR A 35 0.22 -9.08 -6.07
C THR A 35 -0.20 -7.88 -6.92
N ARG A 36 -1.02 -6.98 -6.38
CA ARG A 36 -1.43 -5.76 -7.08
C ARG A 36 -1.84 -4.66 -6.09
N LEU A 37 -1.58 -3.42 -6.50
CA LEU A 37 -2.02 -2.20 -5.84
C LEU A 37 -2.72 -1.30 -6.86
N ILE A 38 -3.78 -0.61 -6.45
CA ILE A 38 -4.44 0.41 -7.27
C ILE A 38 -4.97 1.54 -6.40
N TRP A 39 -4.73 2.77 -6.83
CA TRP A 39 -5.37 3.95 -6.26
C TRP A 39 -6.79 4.06 -6.83
N LEU A 40 -7.79 4.08 -5.94
CA LEU A 40 -9.17 4.34 -6.33
C LEU A 40 -9.40 5.85 -6.53
N ASP A 41 -8.76 6.66 -5.69
CA ASP A 41 -8.78 8.12 -5.68
C ASP A 41 -7.48 8.66 -5.03
N GLU A 42 -7.44 9.94 -4.64
CA GLU A 42 -6.26 10.56 -4.02
C GLU A 42 -5.97 10.10 -2.57
N GLU A 43 -6.94 9.52 -1.88
CA GLU A 43 -6.87 9.13 -0.46
C GLU A 43 -7.09 7.62 -0.25
N THR A 44 -7.56 6.89 -1.25
CA THR A 44 -7.97 5.49 -1.11
C THR A 44 -7.10 4.58 -1.94
N LEU A 45 -6.40 3.67 -1.27
CA LEU A 45 -5.59 2.62 -1.90
C LEU A 45 -6.25 1.26 -1.71
N ILE A 46 -6.31 0.46 -2.76
CA ILE A 46 -6.76 -0.92 -2.74
C ILE A 46 -5.57 -1.85 -2.93
N SER A 47 -5.48 -2.89 -2.10
CA SER A 47 -4.48 -3.94 -2.21
C SER A 47 -5.10 -5.32 -2.31
N VAL A 48 -4.44 -6.20 -3.06
CA VAL A 48 -4.78 -7.62 -3.16
C VAL A 48 -3.54 -8.48 -3.03
N GLY A 49 -3.71 -9.68 -2.48
CA GLY A 49 -2.63 -10.64 -2.23
C GLY A 49 -3.05 -12.08 -2.54
N GLN A 50 -2.12 -13.01 -2.30
CA GLN A 50 -2.39 -14.46 -2.36
C GLN A 50 -3.20 -14.98 -1.17
N ASP A 51 -3.44 -14.16 -0.15
CA ASP A 51 -4.34 -14.44 0.99
C ASP A 51 -5.83 -14.41 0.61
N CYS A 52 -6.15 -14.31 -0.69
CA CYS A 52 -7.50 -14.20 -1.23
C CYS A 52 -8.31 -13.01 -0.69
N ASN A 53 -7.65 -12.00 -0.11
CA ASN A 53 -8.31 -10.82 0.43
C ASN A 53 -8.13 -9.62 -0.50
N THR A 54 -9.16 -8.78 -0.53
CA THR A 54 -9.08 -7.40 -1.03
C THR A 54 -9.17 -6.47 0.17
N LYS A 55 -8.19 -5.59 0.35
CA LYS A 55 -8.14 -4.63 1.46
C LYS A 55 -8.17 -3.22 0.90
N ILE A 56 -8.88 -2.35 1.62
CA ILE A 56 -9.05 -0.93 1.29
C ILE A 56 -8.42 -0.13 2.41
N TRP A 57 -7.57 0.82 2.04
CA TRP A 57 -6.81 1.65 2.94
C TRP A 57 -7.16 3.11 2.68
N ARG A 58 -7.55 3.83 3.73
CA ARG A 58 -7.64 5.28 3.69
C ARG A 58 -6.29 5.85 4.13
N ILE A 59 -5.68 6.64 3.27
CA ILE A 59 -4.34 7.19 3.42
C ILE A 59 -4.45 8.69 3.58
N GLU A 60 -3.85 9.21 4.65
CA GLU A 60 -3.72 10.65 4.83
C GLU A 60 -2.60 11.22 3.94
N LYS A 61 -2.80 12.42 3.40
CA LYS A 61 -1.80 13.11 2.57
C LYS A 61 -0.55 13.42 3.40
N ILE A 62 0.63 13.06 2.87
CA ILE A 62 1.96 13.22 3.52
C ILE A 62 2.91 14.13 2.74
#